data_AF-A0A535LIA1-F1
#
_entry.id   AF-A0A535LIA1-F1
#
_cell.length_a   1.000
_cell.length_b   1.000
_cell.length_c   1.000
_cell.angle_alpha   90.00
_cell.angle_beta   90.00
_cell.angle_gamma   90.00
#
_symmetry.space_group_name_H-M   'P 1'
#
loop_
_entity.id
_entity.type
_entity.pdbx_description
1 polymer ?
#
loop_
_entity_poly.entity_id
_entity_poly.type
_entity_poly.pdbx_seq_one_letter_code
_entity_poly.pdbx_strand_id
1 'polypeptide(L)'
;MRRNHLSYGDPANYSNPARENKLMSTYRLKFMSRRGSGFFVLSLVVGVLVAQWLMWPAVAFAATANSSDGGYQFGKAQGLDRASVSVVRLVAGYNAVPAVAGCASSVTGLGVLVGSWATTPASKDFTNWVLTDGSLVDPGGISCGVRRPMEELSSIQIYANNAYTSSANGLVLKSLQCHGNACSDGATMQVLLCQNANSCDTGVVLVPFHMPVPQPFIDLAQTDQVITEQGIELTGPVSATISVDQAAQALMPTQVANDPKNEPGMPLINANGQLVDMNTKADDTGQSIRSFVNERIVPPPLQPVNTNALRDSWNRGIDDYYINDFVSAQSDFIRASAPNAQFLAAAAFLNLPQIRAVVTPTSSVRSEAPLIRWGAK
;
A
#
# COMPACT_ATOMS: atom_id res chain seq x y z
N MET A 1 -27.30 -27.37 81.50
CA MET A 1 -26.88 -26.14 82.22
C MET A 1 -27.08 -24.94 81.28
N ARG A 2 -27.78 -23.90 81.76
CA ARG A 2 -27.78 -22.46 81.38
C ARG A 2 -27.75 -22.08 79.88
N ARG A 3 -28.86 -21.59 79.29
CA ARG A 3 -29.44 -20.21 79.28
C ARG A 3 -28.82 -19.24 78.25
N ASN A 4 -29.67 -18.87 77.27
CA ASN A 4 -30.00 -17.51 76.75
C ASN A 4 -28.89 -16.66 76.09
N HIS A 5 -29.09 -15.95 74.96
CA HIS A 5 -30.29 -15.30 74.40
C HIS A 5 -30.13 -14.96 72.88
N LEU A 6 -31.24 -15.08 72.11
CA LEU A 6 -31.85 -14.16 71.09
C LEU A 6 -31.09 -13.77 69.79
N SER A 7 -31.73 -13.60 68.62
CA SER A 7 -33.12 -13.81 68.10
C SER A 7 -33.08 -13.53 66.57
N TYR A 8 -33.61 -14.36 65.66
CA TYR A 8 -35.03 -14.49 65.20
C TYR A 8 -35.44 -13.28 64.33
N GLY A 9 -35.84 -13.34 63.04
CA GLY A 9 -36.67 -14.32 62.33
C GLY A 9 -38.12 -13.82 62.30
N ASP A 10 -38.69 -13.43 61.14
CA ASP A 10 -40.10 -13.71 60.76
C ASP A 10 -40.61 -13.01 59.46
N PRO A 11 -41.75 -13.49 58.88
CA PRO A 11 -42.24 -13.25 57.51
C PRO A 11 -43.68 -12.61 57.43
N ALA A 12 -44.35 -12.77 56.28
CA ALA A 12 -45.80 -12.63 55.96
C ALA A 12 -46.39 -11.19 55.87
N ASN A 13 -47.05 -10.74 54.79
CA ASN A 13 -48.31 -11.15 54.10
C ASN A 13 -49.58 -10.81 54.90
N TYR A 14 -50.46 -9.89 54.42
CA TYR A 14 -51.94 -9.90 54.64
C TYR A 14 -52.71 -8.83 53.81
N SER A 15 -53.62 -9.32 52.95
CA SER A 15 -55.03 -8.92 52.64
C SER A 15 -55.53 -7.48 52.34
N ASN A 16 -56.26 -7.40 51.21
CA ASN A 16 -57.36 -6.51 50.71
C ASN A 16 -58.53 -6.29 51.72
N PRO A 17 -59.62 -5.46 51.53
CA PRO A 17 -60.15 -4.76 50.32
C PRO A 17 -60.87 -3.38 50.49
N ALA A 18 -61.42 -2.86 49.37
CA ALA A 18 -62.63 -2.01 49.21
C ALA A 18 -62.59 -0.49 49.51
N ARG A 19 -62.93 0.36 48.52
CA ARG A 19 -64.30 0.93 48.32
C ARG A 19 -64.35 1.95 47.17
N GLU A 20 -65.43 1.82 46.40
CA GLU A 20 -65.93 2.64 45.31
C GLU A 20 -66.50 4.02 45.74
N ASN A 21 -66.50 4.94 44.76
CA ASN A 21 -67.49 5.99 44.47
C ASN A 21 -67.60 7.25 45.36
N LYS A 22 -67.25 8.42 44.79
CA LYS A 22 -68.23 9.50 44.47
C LYS A 22 -67.61 10.74 43.78
N LEU A 23 -68.16 11.03 42.60
CA LEU A 23 -68.49 12.32 41.97
C LEU A 23 -68.10 13.63 42.68
N MET A 24 -67.60 14.61 41.91
CA MET A 24 -68.25 15.93 41.82
C MET A 24 -67.80 16.73 40.59
N SER A 25 -68.80 17.18 39.83
CA SER A 25 -68.76 18.18 38.78
C SER A 25 -68.84 19.58 39.39
N THR A 26 -68.03 20.54 38.94
CA THR A 26 -68.50 21.88 38.49
C THR A 26 -67.35 22.72 37.90
N TYR A 27 -67.65 23.35 36.77
CA TYR A 27 -66.83 24.33 36.05
C TYR A 27 -66.74 25.68 36.81
N ARG A 28 -65.66 26.46 36.57
CA ARG A 28 -65.72 27.82 35.98
C ARG A 28 -64.33 28.38 35.59
N LEU A 29 -64.33 29.05 34.43
CA LEU A 29 -63.22 29.63 33.67
C LEU A 29 -62.64 30.93 34.23
N LYS A 30 -61.40 31.25 33.84
CA LYS A 30 -61.01 32.57 33.32
C LYS A 30 -59.73 32.47 32.48
N PHE A 31 -59.86 32.48 31.15
CA PHE A 31 -58.76 32.88 30.27
C PHE A 31 -59.09 34.24 29.68
N MET A 32 -58.25 35.22 30.04
CA MET A 32 -58.31 36.57 29.50
C MET A 32 -57.89 36.57 28.04
N SER A 33 -58.70 37.21 27.22
CA SER A 33 -58.38 37.64 25.87
C SER A 33 -57.15 38.55 25.89
N ARG A 34 -56.10 38.19 25.16
CA ARG A 34 -55.10 39.16 24.66
C ARG A 34 -54.89 38.94 23.17
N ARG A 35 -55.52 39.85 22.42
CA ARG A 35 -55.38 40.07 20.98
C ARG A 35 -53.92 40.45 20.71
N GLY A 36 -53.24 39.68 19.86
CA GLY A 36 -51.87 39.92 19.44
C GLY A 36 -51.62 39.31 18.07
N SER A 37 -51.97 40.07 17.03
CA SER A 37 -51.60 39.78 15.64
C SER A 37 -50.07 39.80 15.52
N GLY A 38 -49.44 38.64 15.33
CA GLY A 38 -47.98 38.62 15.19
C GLY A 38 -47.28 37.27 15.02
N PHE A 39 -47.97 36.18 14.68
CA PHE A 39 -47.34 34.85 14.58
C PHE A 39 -47.38 34.19 13.20
N PHE A 40 -47.80 34.90 12.15
CA PHE A 40 -47.86 34.32 10.79
C PHE A 40 -46.65 34.62 9.91
N VAL A 41 -45.75 35.54 10.30
CA VAL A 41 -44.55 35.84 9.51
C VAL A 41 -43.37 34.90 9.85
N LEU A 42 -43.25 34.46 11.12
CA LEU A 42 -42.12 33.60 11.51
C LEU A 42 -42.22 32.17 10.95
N SER A 43 -43.45 31.65 10.76
CA SER A 43 -43.66 30.30 10.24
C SER A 43 -43.34 30.19 8.74
N LEU A 44 -43.53 31.27 7.99
CA LEU A 44 -43.16 31.35 6.57
C LEU A 44 -41.64 31.42 6.36
N VAL A 45 -40.90 32.10 7.25
CA VAL A 45 -39.43 32.18 7.17
C VAL A 45 -38.77 30.84 7.50
N VAL A 46 -39.31 30.08 8.47
CA VAL A 46 -38.82 28.72 8.77
C VAL A 46 -39.12 27.75 7.62
N GLY A 47 -40.31 27.84 7.00
CA GLY A 47 -40.67 27.03 5.83
C GLY A 47 -39.79 27.31 4.61
N VAL A 48 -39.47 28.58 4.34
CA VAL A 48 -38.57 28.97 3.25
C VAL A 48 -37.12 28.58 3.53
N LEU A 49 -36.65 28.68 4.78
CA LEU A 49 -35.31 28.24 5.16
C LEU A 49 -35.14 26.72 5.02
N VAL A 50 -36.16 25.91 5.33
CA VAL A 50 -36.11 24.45 5.10
C VAL A 50 -36.21 24.12 3.60
N ALA A 51 -37.00 24.87 2.82
CA ALA A 51 -37.08 24.69 1.37
C ALA A 51 -35.79 25.11 0.63
N GLN A 52 -35.00 26.04 1.20
CA GLN A 52 -33.74 26.50 0.60
C GLN A 52 -32.59 25.48 0.73
N TRP A 53 -32.68 24.54 1.67
CA TRP A 53 -31.79 23.36 1.72
C TRP A 53 -32.16 22.27 0.71
N LEU A 54 -33.39 22.30 0.16
CA LEU A 54 -33.87 21.33 -0.84
C LEU A 54 -33.68 21.81 -2.30
N MET A 55 -33.27 23.07 -2.49
CA MET A 55 -33.06 23.68 -3.80
C MET A 55 -31.58 23.87 -4.14
N TRP A 56 -30.66 23.40 -3.31
CA TRP A 56 -29.30 23.17 -3.78
C TRP A 56 -29.38 21.94 -4.68
N PRO A 57 -29.08 22.04 -5.98
CA PRO A 57 -28.78 20.86 -6.74
C PRO A 57 -27.67 20.20 -5.94
N ALA A 58 -27.92 18.99 -5.44
CA ALA A 58 -26.84 18.09 -5.16
C ALA A 58 -26.12 17.92 -6.50
N VAL A 59 -25.18 18.82 -6.79
CA VAL A 59 -24.02 18.46 -7.58
C VAL A 59 -23.25 17.52 -6.65
N ALA A 60 -23.81 16.32 -6.48
CA ALA A 60 -22.99 15.16 -6.39
C ALA A 60 -22.18 15.22 -7.68
N PHE A 61 -21.00 15.80 -7.58
CA PHE A 61 -19.90 15.25 -8.34
C PHE A 61 -19.88 13.79 -7.91
N ALA A 62 -20.57 12.95 -8.67
CA ALA A 62 -20.05 11.65 -8.98
C ALA A 62 -18.70 11.95 -9.66
N ALA A 63 -17.69 12.25 -8.85
CA ALA A 63 -16.40 11.64 -9.09
C ALA A 63 -16.78 10.18 -9.20
N THR A 64 -16.80 9.67 -10.43
CA THR A 64 -16.68 8.25 -10.65
C THR A 64 -15.55 7.83 -9.73
N ALA A 65 -15.92 7.21 -8.62
CA ALA A 65 -15.03 6.43 -7.81
C ALA A 65 -14.59 5.29 -8.74
N ASN A 66 -13.64 5.60 -9.62
CA ASN A 66 -12.85 4.60 -10.28
C ASN A 66 -11.97 4.02 -9.17
N SER A 67 -12.53 3.11 -8.40
CA SER A 67 -11.87 1.90 -7.91
C SER A 67 -12.72 1.28 -6.79
N SER A 68 -13.83 0.64 -7.16
CA SER A 68 -14.22 -0.61 -6.49
C SER A 68 -13.38 -1.80 -6.98
N ASP A 69 -12.30 -1.55 -7.73
CA ASP A 69 -11.26 -2.52 -8.07
C ASP A 69 -10.13 -2.41 -7.04
N GLY A 70 -9.63 -3.54 -6.53
CA GLY A 70 -8.62 -3.63 -5.46
C GLY A 70 -7.23 -3.08 -5.80
N GLY A 71 -7.12 -1.81 -6.20
CA GLY A 71 -5.89 -1.05 -6.42
C GLY A 71 -5.40 -0.34 -5.16
N TYR A 72 -4.09 -0.11 -5.09
CA TYR A 72 -3.44 0.58 -3.99
C TYR A 72 -3.83 2.07 -3.93
N GLN A 73 -4.01 2.62 -2.73
CA GLN A 73 -4.43 4.01 -2.54
C GLN A 73 -3.24 4.92 -2.20
N PHE A 74 -2.80 5.67 -3.19
CA PHE A 74 -1.76 6.70 -3.07
C PHE A 74 -2.24 7.99 -2.38
N GLY A 75 -1.28 8.82 -1.97
CA GLY A 75 -1.46 10.15 -1.37
C GLY A 75 -1.56 10.15 0.16
N LYS A 76 -1.22 9.05 0.84
CA LYS A 76 -1.41 8.89 2.30
C LYS A 76 -0.12 8.96 3.11
N ALA A 77 0.96 8.37 2.63
CA ALA A 77 2.24 8.35 3.32
C ALA A 77 3.40 8.36 2.31
N GLN A 78 4.25 9.39 2.37
CA GLN A 78 5.30 9.65 1.38
C GLN A 78 6.25 8.46 1.21
N GLY A 79 6.78 7.93 2.31
CA GLY A 79 7.70 6.81 2.26
C GLY A 79 7.07 5.54 1.70
N LEU A 80 5.85 5.22 2.14
CA LEU A 80 5.12 4.05 1.66
C LEU A 80 4.79 4.17 0.17
N ASP A 81 4.28 5.32 -0.27
CA ASP A 81 3.93 5.55 -1.66
C ASP A 81 5.17 5.47 -2.56
N ARG A 82 6.29 6.07 -2.14
CA ARG A 82 7.56 5.99 -2.89
C ARG A 82 8.06 4.57 -3.04
N ALA A 83 8.13 3.83 -1.93
CA ALA A 83 8.80 2.53 -1.87
C ALA A 83 7.93 1.39 -2.40
N SER A 84 6.61 1.45 -2.19
CA SER A 84 5.69 0.35 -2.49
C SER A 84 5.80 -0.10 -3.94
N VAL A 85 5.99 0.79 -4.90
CA VAL A 85 6.06 0.40 -6.33
C VAL A 85 7.25 -0.47 -6.70
N SER A 86 8.25 -0.58 -5.82
CA SER A 86 9.47 -1.38 -6.04
C SER A 86 9.42 -2.74 -5.33
N VAL A 87 8.42 -2.99 -4.47
CA VAL A 87 8.27 -4.25 -3.74
C VAL A 87 7.64 -5.30 -4.67
N VAL A 88 8.22 -6.49 -4.69
CA VAL A 88 7.77 -7.59 -5.55
C VAL A 88 7.47 -8.82 -4.70
N ARG A 89 6.56 -9.66 -5.20
CA ARG A 89 6.35 -11.01 -4.67
C ARG A 89 7.20 -11.97 -5.49
N LEU A 90 7.91 -12.84 -4.79
CA LEU A 90 8.69 -13.94 -5.37
C LEU A 90 8.01 -15.27 -5.09
N VAL A 91 8.03 -16.14 -6.10
CA VAL A 91 7.71 -17.56 -5.97
C VAL A 91 8.89 -18.34 -6.52
N ALA A 92 9.59 -19.05 -5.64
CA ALA A 92 10.72 -19.89 -6.02
C ALA A 92 10.28 -21.37 -6.03
N GLY A 93 10.49 -22.02 -7.17
CA GLY A 93 10.17 -23.43 -7.37
C GLY A 93 11.41 -24.31 -7.23
N TYR A 94 11.27 -25.43 -6.53
CA TYR A 94 12.34 -26.38 -6.27
C TYR A 94 11.93 -27.77 -6.74
N ASN A 95 12.87 -28.48 -7.38
CA ASN A 95 12.65 -29.82 -7.90
C ASN A 95 13.75 -30.77 -7.43
N ALA A 96 13.40 -31.98 -6.99
CA ALA A 96 14.39 -33.02 -6.74
C ALA A 96 15.04 -33.52 -8.04
N VAL A 97 16.36 -33.72 -8.01
CA VAL A 97 17.12 -34.32 -9.10
C VAL A 97 17.89 -35.54 -8.57
N PRO A 98 17.52 -36.79 -8.94
CA PRO A 98 16.41 -37.18 -9.81
C PRO A 98 15.03 -36.93 -9.18
N ALA A 99 14.00 -36.80 -10.01
CA ALA A 99 12.63 -36.53 -9.55
C ALA A 99 12.12 -37.60 -8.59
N VAL A 100 11.68 -37.18 -7.40
CA VAL A 100 11.08 -38.04 -6.38
C VAL A 100 9.63 -37.60 -6.16
N ALA A 101 8.70 -38.55 -6.16
CA ALA A 101 7.29 -38.27 -5.92
C ALA A 101 7.08 -37.61 -4.54
N GLY A 102 6.44 -36.44 -4.53
CA GLY A 102 6.25 -35.63 -3.34
C GLY A 102 7.48 -34.83 -2.89
N CYS A 103 8.48 -34.66 -3.77
CA CYS A 103 9.64 -33.78 -3.58
C CYS A 103 9.71 -32.65 -4.64
N ALA A 104 8.60 -31.94 -4.79
CA ALA A 104 8.60 -30.65 -5.46
C ALA A 104 7.93 -29.66 -4.51
N SER A 105 8.70 -28.69 -4.07
CA SER A 105 8.21 -27.63 -3.20
C SER A 105 8.30 -26.29 -3.91
N SER A 106 7.48 -25.36 -3.45
CA SER A 106 7.62 -23.96 -3.83
C SER A 106 7.54 -23.14 -2.56
N VAL A 107 8.35 -22.10 -2.50
CA VAL A 107 8.34 -21.15 -1.40
C VAL A 107 8.01 -19.78 -1.95
N THR A 108 7.37 -18.96 -1.13
CA THR A 108 7.01 -17.60 -1.50
C THR A 108 7.59 -16.64 -0.47
N GLY A 109 8.01 -15.49 -0.97
CA GLY A 109 8.71 -14.47 -0.21
C GLY A 109 8.63 -13.13 -0.91
N LEU A 110 9.06 -12.08 -0.23
CA LEU A 110 9.08 -10.74 -0.79
C LEU A 110 10.47 -10.43 -1.32
N GLY A 111 10.54 -9.43 -2.18
CA GLY A 111 11.79 -8.83 -2.59
C GLY A 111 11.55 -7.37 -2.91
N VAL A 112 12.63 -6.66 -3.17
CA VAL A 112 12.56 -5.26 -3.57
C VAL A 112 13.53 -4.99 -4.70
N LEU A 113 13.06 -4.27 -5.72
CA LEU A 113 13.91 -3.81 -6.80
C LEU A 113 14.87 -2.76 -6.24
N VAL A 114 16.18 -2.99 -6.37
CA VAL A 114 17.26 -2.10 -5.87
C VAL A 114 18.11 -1.51 -7.00
N GLY A 115 17.80 -1.85 -8.25
CA GLY A 115 18.43 -1.25 -9.41
C GLY A 115 17.75 -1.67 -10.71
N SER A 116 17.88 -0.81 -11.72
CA SER A 116 17.45 -1.05 -13.10
C SER A 116 18.26 -0.16 -14.02
N TRP A 117 19.25 -0.74 -14.71
CA TRP A 117 20.23 -0.01 -15.53
C TRP A 117 20.27 -0.55 -16.95
N ALA A 118 20.39 0.35 -17.92
CA ALA A 118 20.63 -0.04 -19.31
C ALA A 118 21.96 -0.81 -19.42
N THR A 119 21.96 -1.95 -20.11
CA THR A 119 23.16 -2.81 -20.24
C THR A 119 24.31 -2.11 -20.96
N THR A 120 23.98 -1.17 -21.84
CA THR A 120 24.91 -0.22 -22.46
C THR A 120 24.23 1.15 -22.60
N PRO A 121 24.97 2.25 -22.77
CA PRO A 121 24.37 3.57 -22.98
C PRO A 121 23.37 3.55 -24.15
N ALA A 122 22.16 4.09 -23.90
CA ALA A 122 21.03 4.08 -24.85
C ALA A 122 20.47 2.70 -25.24
N SER A 123 20.87 1.62 -24.55
CA SER A 123 20.27 0.30 -24.71
C SER A 123 18.79 0.31 -24.34
N LYS A 124 17.99 -0.48 -25.07
CA LYS A 124 16.62 -0.84 -24.67
C LYS A 124 16.57 -2.08 -23.79
N ASP A 125 17.72 -2.65 -23.46
CA ASP A 125 17.85 -3.79 -22.58
C ASP A 125 18.37 -3.32 -21.23
N PHE A 126 17.61 -3.61 -20.18
CA PHE A 126 17.90 -3.18 -18.81
C PHE A 126 18.14 -4.40 -17.94
N THR A 127 19.27 -4.45 -17.26
CA THR A 127 19.47 -5.37 -16.13
C THR A 127 18.79 -4.77 -14.91
N ASN A 128 17.99 -5.57 -14.24
CA ASN A 128 17.26 -5.23 -13.03
C ASN A 128 17.71 -6.17 -11.92
N TRP A 129 17.68 -5.71 -10.67
CA TRP A 129 18.08 -6.52 -9.53
C TRP A 129 16.99 -6.49 -8.47
N VAL A 130 16.49 -7.68 -8.13
CA VAL A 130 15.68 -7.88 -6.92
C VAL A 130 16.62 -8.27 -5.78
N LEU A 131 16.56 -7.54 -4.68
CA LEU A 131 17.13 -7.95 -3.41
C LEU A 131 16.08 -8.76 -2.63
N THR A 132 16.45 -9.92 -2.10
CA THR A 132 15.55 -10.77 -1.31
C THR A 132 16.32 -11.56 -0.25
N ASP A 133 15.61 -12.25 0.62
CA ASP A 133 16.17 -13.17 1.60
C ASP A 133 16.69 -14.45 0.91
N GLY A 134 17.91 -14.84 1.26
CA GLY A 134 18.62 -15.94 0.62
C GLY A 134 17.95 -17.31 0.80
N SER A 135 17.27 -17.53 1.92
CA SER A 135 16.55 -18.79 2.18
C SER A 135 15.38 -19.04 1.21
N LEU A 136 14.96 -18.02 0.45
CA LEU A 136 13.91 -18.15 -0.57
C LEU A 136 14.47 -18.67 -1.90
N VAL A 137 15.71 -18.35 -2.22
CA VAL A 137 16.33 -18.56 -3.55
C VAL A 137 17.68 -19.26 -3.43
N ASP A 138 17.85 -20.11 -2.42
CA ASP A 138 19.10 -20.83 -2.17
C ASP A 138 19.38 -21.85 -3.29
N PRO A 139 20.45 -21.66 -4.09
CA PRO A 139 20.90 -22.65 -5.07
C PRO A 139 21.34 -23.97 -4.45
N GLY A 140 21.75 -23.97 -3.17
CA GLY A 140 22.09 -25.16 -2.40
C GLY A 140 20.90 -26.10 -2.22
N GLY A 141 19.68 -25.58 -2.40
CA GLY A 141 18.45 -26.34 -2.41
C GLY A 141 17.81 -26.45 -1.03
N ILE A 142 16.58 -26.96 -1.02
CA ILE A 142 15.80 -27.14 0.21
C ILE A 142 15.61 -28.62 0.51
N SER A 143 15.47 -28.95 1.79
CA SER A 143 15.31 -30.35 2.20
C SER A 143 13.93 -30.89 1.83
N CYS A 144 13.85 -31.98 1.06
CA CYS A 144 12.61 -32.77 0.90
C CYS A 144 12.29 -33.64 2.16
N GLY A 145 12.85 -33.32 3.32
CA GLY A 145 12.68 -34.07 4.56
C GLY A 145 13.76 -35.12 4.81
N VAL A 146 13.61 -35.82 5.94
CA VAL A 146 14.66 -36.69 6.48
C VAL A 146 14.97 -37.85 5.52
N ARG A 147 16.25 -38.00 5.15
CA ARG A 147 16.77 -39.03 4.22
C ARG A 147 16.25 -38.93 2.78
N ARG A 148 15.72 -37.78 2.37
CA ARG A 148 15.38 -37.50 0.97
C ARG A 148 16.44 -36.60 0.32
N PRO A 149 16.56 -36.61 -1.02
CA PRO A 149 17.47 -35.69 -1.71
C PRO A 149 17.08 -34.23 -1.44
N MET A 150 18.04 -33.33 -1.61
CA MET A 150 17.75 -31.89 -1.66
C MET A 150 17.00 -31.58 -2.96
N GLU A 151 16.04 -30.66 -2.87
CA GLU A 151 15.37 -30.11 -4.04
C GLU A 151 16.18 -28.90 -4.50
N GLU A 152 16.59 -28.88 -5.77
CA GLU A 152 17.39 -27.80 -6.33
C GLU A 152 16.50 -26.68 -6.82
N LEU A 153 16.97 -25.43 -6.69
CA LEU A 153 16.27 -24.26 -7.21
C LEU A 153 16.12 -24.38 -8.72
N SER A 154 14.88 -24.39 -9.19
CA SER A 154 14.54 -24.63 -10.59
C SER A 154 13.92 -23.43 -11.27
N SER A 155 13.23 -22.55 -10.52
CA SER A 155 12.62 -21.36 -11.10
C SER A 155 12.39 -20.26 -10.07
N ILE A 156 12.32 -19.02 -10.55
CA ILE A 156 11.90 -17.86 -9.78
C ILE A 156 10.89 -17.07 -10.62
N GLN A 157 9.69 -16.87 -10.10
CA GLN A 157 8.69 -15.96 -10.68
C GLN A 157 8.67 -14.66 -9.88
N ILE A 158 8.67 -13.54 -10.59
CA ILE A 158 8.67 -12.19 -10.02
C ILE A 158 7.35 -11.52 -10.38
N TYR A 159 6.53 -11.22 -9.39
CA TYR A 159 5.24 -10.56 -9.55
C TYR A 159 5.33 -9.09 -9.14
N ALA A 160 4.85 -8.20 -10.01
CA ALA A 160 4.60 -6.81 -9.66
C ALA A 160 3.37 -6.71 -8.75
N ASN A 161 3.40 -5.75 -7.84
CA ASN A 161 2.32 -5.54 -6.88
C ASN A 161 1.23 -4.57 -7.39
N ASN A 162 0.20 -4.35 -6.57
CA ASN A 162 -0.95 -3.52 -6.90
C ASN A 162 -0.63 -2.02 -6.92
N ALA A 163 0.43 -1.55 -6.24
CA ALA A 163 0.90 -0.17 -6.37
C ALA A 163 1.55 0.04 -7.75
N TYR A 164 2.32 -0.93 -8.24
CA TYR A 164 2.93 -0.87 -9.57
C TYR A 164 1.87 -0.94 -10.68
N THR A 165 0.95 -1.90 -10.61
CA THR A 165 0.01 -2.20 -11.72
C THR A 165 -1.33 -1.49 -11.61
N SER A 166 -1.66 -0.87 -10.48
CA SER A 166 -3.02 -0.37 -10.19
C SER A 166 -4.12 -1.42 -10.35
N SER A 167 -3.79 -2.71 -10.33
CA SER A 167 -4.73 -3.83 -10.52
C SER A 167 -4.41 -4.97 -9.56
N ALA A 168 -5.40 -5.80 -9.24
CA ALA A 168 -5.19 -7.01 -8.44
C ALA A 168 -4.84 -8.25 -9.29
N ASN A 169 -4.66 -8.07 -10.61
CA ASN A 169 -4.31 -9.16 -11.51
C ASN A 169 -2.79 -9.32 -11.48
N GLY A 170 -2.29 -10.41 -10.91
CA GLY A 170 -0.87 -10.66 -10.74
C GLY A 170 -0.08 -10.59 -12.04
N LEU A 171 0.57 -9.45 -12.28
CA LEU A 171 1.46 -9.25 -13.39
C LEU A 171 2.79 -9.92 -13.09
N VAL A 172 3.13 -10.96 -13.84
CA VAL A 172 4.47 -11.53 -13.83
C VAL A 172 5.41 -10.58 -14.60
N LEU A 173 6.32 -9.92 -13.88
CA LEU A 173 7.39 -9.13 -14.48
C LEU A 173 8.36 -10.04 -15.24
N LYS A 174 8.74 -11.15 -14.61
CA LYS A 174 9.66 -12.12 -15.19
C LYS A 174 9.49 -13.51 -14.60
N SER A 175 9.79 -14.53 -15.41
CA SER A 175 9.99 -15.90 -14.96
C SER A 175 11.40 -16.34 -15.33
N LEU A 176 12.14 -16.81 -14.34
CA LEU A 176 13.51 -17.25 -14.47
C LEU A 176 13.56 -18.78 -14.34
N GLN A 177 14.42 -19.42 -15.15
CA GLN A 177 14.70 -20.85 -15.11
C GLN A 177 16.10 -21.06 -14.53
N CYS A 178 16.19 -21.66 -13.35
CA CYS A 178 17.41 -21.77 -12.57
C CYS A 178 18.03 -23.16 -12.69
N HIS A 179 19.37 -23.18 -12.77
CA HIS A 179 20.19 -24.37 -12.79
C HIS A 179 21.44 -24.10 -11.96
N GLY A 180 21.52 -24.72 -10.78
CA GLY A 180 22.54 -24.36 -9.79
C GLY A 180 22.42 -22.89 -9.38
N ASN A 181 23.54 -22.18 -9.32
CA ASN A 181 23.59 -20.78 -8.88
C ASN A 181 23.26 -19.75 -9.98
N ALA A 182 22.80 -20.19 -11.15
CA ALA A 182 22.52 -19.31 -12.26
C ALA A 182 21.10 -19.49 -12.78
N CYS A 183 20.47 -18.38 -13.13
CA CYS A 183 19.12 -18.35 -13.65
C CYS A 183 19.11 -17.72 -15.04
N SER A 184 18.37 -18.36 -15.94
CA SER A 184 18.12 -17.87 -17.29
C SER A 184 16.80 -17.14 -17.34
N ASP A 185 16.79 -15.98 -17.97
CA ASP A 185 15.62 -15.16 -18.18
C ASP A 185 15.05 -15.28 -19.61
N GLY A 186 15.54 -16.30 -20.34
CA GLY A 186 15.24 -16.59 -21.74
C GLY A 186 16.19 -15.90 -22.74
N ALA A 187 16.84 -14.80 -22.35
CA ALA A 187 17.78 -14.07 -23.18
C ALA A 187 19.23 -14.26 -22.72
N THR A 188 19.43 -14.29 -21.41
CA THR A 188 20.74 -14.37 -20.76
C THR A 188 20.69 -15.33 -19.59
N MET A 189 21.85 -15.85 -19.21
CA MET A 189 22.02 -16.64 -17.99
C MET A 189 22.91 -15.85 -17.04
N GLN A 190 22.38 -15.55 -15.85
CA GLN A 190 23.07 -14.73 -14.86
C GLN A 190 23.14 -15.45 -13.52
N VAL A 191 24.25 -15.24 -12.82
CA VAL A 191 24.52 -15.85 -11.52
C VAL A 191 23.78 -15.06 -10.44
N LEU A 192 23.11 -15.77 -9.53
CA LEU A 192 22.58 -15.20 -8.30
C LEU A 192 23.75 -14.73 -7.43
N LEU A 193 23.73 -13.48 -7.01
CA LEU A 193 24.80 -12.93 -6.19
C LEU A 193 24.38 -13.06 -4.74
N CYS A 194 25.08 -13.92 -4.00
CA CYS A 194 24.82 -14.12 -2.58
C CYS A 194 25.75 -13.25 -1.75
N GLN A 195 25.22 -12.63 -0.70
CA GLN A 195 26.00 -11.81 0.23
C GLN A 195 27.08 -12.64 0.92
N ASN A 196 26.72 -13.84 1.40
CA ASN A 196 27.68 -14.83 1.83
C ASN A 196 28.10 -15.68 0.62
N ALA A 197 29.35 -15.54 0.20
CA ALA A 197 29.89 -16.26 -0.96
C ALA A 197 29.97 -17.79 -0.76
N ASN A 198 29.92 -18.27 0.48
CA ASN A 198 30.00 -19.69 0.80
C ASN A 198 28.62 -20.36 0.90
N SER A 199 27.55 -19.60 1.12
CA SER A 199 26.20 -20.13 1.25
C SER A 199 25.16 -19.05 0.96
N CYS A 200 24.16 -19.39 0.15
CA CYS A 200 23.09 -18.46 -0.21
C CYS A 200 21.85 -18.60 0.67
N ASP A 201 21.81 -19.56 1.58
CA ASP A 201 20.70 -19.76 2.54
C ASP A 201 20.69 -18.73 3.68
N THR A 202 21.79 -17.99 3.88
CA THR A 202 21.95 -16.94 4.88
C THR A 202 22.10 -15.56 4.26
N GLY A 203 21.49 -14.55 4.88
CA GLY A 203 21.58 -13.15 4.46
C GLY A 203 20.75 -12.85 3.21
N VAL A 204 21.16 -11.85 2.45
CA VAL A 204 20.45 -11.40 1.24
C VAL A 204 21.09 -11.90 -0.06
N VAL A 205 20.26 -12.01 -1.09
CA VAL A 205 20.65 -12.39 -2.46
C VAL A 205 20.14 -11.35 -3.44
N LEU A 206 20.98 -11.00 -4.43
CA LEU A 206 20.56 -10.26 -5.61
C LEU A 206 20.22 -11.23 -6.73
N VAL A 207 18.98 -11.15 -7.19
CA VAL A 207 18.43 -11.90 -8.32
C VAL A 207 18.39 -10.97 -9.53
N PRO A 208 19.32 -11.11 -10.49
CA PRO A 208 19.37 -10.25 -11.64
C PRO A 208 18.46 -10.78 -12.79
N PHE A 209 17.86 -9.89 -13.56
CA PHE A 209 17.03 -10.24 -14.72
C PHE A 209 16.90 -9.08 -15.72
N HIS A 210 16.65 -9.39 -16.99
CA HIS A 210 16.52 -8.38 -18.04
C HIS A 210 15.08 -8.06 -18.43
N MET A 211 14.86 -6.77 -18.71
CA MET A 211 13.61 -6.24 -19.24
C MET A 211 13.89 -5.26 -20.38
N PRO A 212 12.99 -5.15 -21.37
CA PRO A 212 13.12 -4.20 -22.47
C PRO A 212 12.76 -2.74 -22.08
N VAL A 213 12.44 -2.52 -20.80
CA VAL A 213 11.99 -1.25 -20.23
C VAL A 213 12.56 -1.11 -18.82
N PRO A 214 12.86 0.12 -18.35
CA PRO A 214 13.33 0.34 -16.99
C PRO A 214 12.23 0.01 -15.96
N GLN A 215 12.66 -0.49 -14.82
CA GLN A 215 11.80 -0.70 -13.65
C GLN A 215 12.03 0.39 -12.59
N PRO A 216 11.03 0.73 -11.76
CA PRO A 216 11.26 1.48 -10.54
C PRO A 216 12.15 0.67 -9.60
N PHE A 217 12.88 1.35 -8.73
CA PHE A 217 13.63 0.70 -7.66
C PHE A 217 13.71 1.61 -6.44
N ILE A 218 13.89 1.00 -5.28
CA ILE A 218 14.04 1.70 -4.00
C ILE A 218 15.47 2.18 -3.82
N ASP A 219 15.61 3.33 -3.17
CA ASP A 219 16.92 3.84 -2.78
C ASP A 219 17.37 3.21 -1.48
N LEU A 220 18.66 2.90 -1.39
CA LEU A 220 19.27 2.54 -0.11
C LEU A 220 19.46 3.78 0.75
N ALA A 221 19.14 3.69 2.04
CA ALA A 221 19.50 4.70 3.01
C ALA A 221 21.03 4.87 3.04
N GLN A 222 21.53 6.09 3.09
CA GLN A 222 22.99 6.36 2.99
C GLN A 222 23.75 6.04 4.27
N THR A 223 23.06 6.03 5.41
CA THR A 223 23.61 5.76 6.73
C THR A 223 22.71 4.78 7.46
N ASP A 224 23.23 4.15 8.51
CA ASP A 224 22.40 3.36 9.40
C ASP A 224 21.41 4.24 10.14
N GLN A 225 20.21 3.71 10.30
CA GLN A 225 19.08 4.39 10.93
C GLN A 225 18.44 3.43 11.90
N VAL A 226 17.86 3.97 12.98
CA VAL A 226 17.02 3.18 13.87
C VAL A 226 15.83 2.70 13.05
N ILE A 227 15.63 1.39 13.00
CA ILE A 227 14.49 0.79 12.31
C ILE A 227 13.22 1.22 13.03
N THR A 228 12.52 2.18 12.45
CA THR A 228 11.16 2.53 12.85
C THR A 228 10.18 1.51 12.25
N GLU A 229 8.99 1.34 12.84
CA GLU A 229 7.97 0.33 12.49
C GLU A 229 7.36 0.49 11.06
N GLN A 230 8.17 0.43 10.02
CA GLN A 230 7.76 0.69 8.63
C GLN A 230 8.26 -0.42 7.70
N GLY A 231 7.74 -1.64 7.90
CA GLY A 231 7.85 -2.72 6.91
C GLY A 231 6.78 -2.59 5.83
N ILE A 232 7.07 -3.09 4.62
CA ILE A 232 6.08 -3.18 3.53
C ILE A 232 5.83 -4.65 3.19
N GLU A 233 4.68 -5.18 3.60
CA GLU A 233 4.21 -6.49 3.16
C GLU A 233 3.31 -6.40 1.93
N LEU A 234 3.12 -7.53 1.25
CA LEU A 234 2.16 -7.69 0.16
C LEU A 234 0.98 -8.58 0.58
N THR A 235 0.51 -8.41 1.82
CA THR A 235 -0.64 -9.16 2.30
C THR A 235 -1.89 -8.68 1.58
N GLY A 236 -2.67 -9.61 1.05
CA GLY A 236 -4.03 -9.31 0.59
C GLY A 236 -4.89 -8.77 1.75
N PRO A 237 -6.22 -8.66 1.60
CA PRO A 237 -7.08 -8.15 2.67
C PRO A 237 -7.09 -8.99 3.99
N VAL A 238 -6.25 -10.03 4.13
CA VAL A 238 -6.17 -10.92 5.29
C VAL A 238 -4.71 -11.22 5.64
N SER A 239 -4.27 -10.90 6.86
CA SER A 239 -2.90 -11.00 7.38
C SER A 239 -2.43 -12.43 7.71
N ALA A 240 -2.88 -13.44 6.97
CA ALA A 240 -2.47 -14.83 7.18
C ALA A 240 -1.24 -15.19 6.33
N THR A 241 -0.52 -16.25 6.72
CA THR A 241 0.56 -16.82 5.91
C THR A 241 0.08 -17.09 4.49
N ILE A 242 0.74 -16.49 3.51
CA ILE A 242 0.40 -16.61 2.10
C ILE A 242 0.89 -17.95 1.56
N SER A 243 -0.02 -18.78 1.02
CA SER A 243 0.37 -19.98 0.29
C SER A 243 0.87 -19.63 -1.11
N VAL A 244 1.63 -20.53 -1.74
CA VAL A 244 2.12 -20.34 -3.12
C VAL A 244 0.96 -20.12 -4.11
N ASP A 245 -0.15 -20.84 -3.93
CA ASP A 245 -1.34 -20.70 -4.78
C ASP A 245 -2.02 -19.32 -4.66
N GLN A 246 -1.76 -18.60 -3.57
CA GLN A 246 -2.28 -17.26 -3.29
C GLN A 246 -1.31 -16.14 -3.67
N ALA A 247 -0.07 -16.47 -4.06
CA ALA A 247 0.99 -15.49 -4.28
C ALA A 247 0.65 -14.50 -5.42
N ALA A 248 -0.09 -14.93 -6.43
CA ALA A 248 -0.50 -14.08 -7.55
C ALA A 248 -1.65 -13.10 -7.20
N GLN A 249 -2.27 -13.25 -6.02
CA GLN A 249 -3.38 -12.41 -5.53
C GLN A 249 -3.00 -11.61 -4.27
N ALA A 250 -2.03 -12.10 -3.49
CA ALA A 250 -1.45 -11.41 -2.35
C ALA A 250 -0.39 -10.40 -2.81
N LEU A 251 -0.89 -9.28 -3.34
CA LEU A 251 -0.08 -8.27 -4.03
C LEU A 251 -0.40 -6.84 -3.56
N MET A 252 -1.19 -6.65 -2.51
CA MET A 252 -1.53 -5.32 -2.01
C MET A 252 -0.47 -4.84 -1.00
N PRO A 253 0.23 -3.72 -1.26
CA PRO A 253 1.17 -3.19 -0.28
C PRO A 253 0.46 -2.72 0.98
N THR A 254 0.95 -3.19 2.13
CA THR A 254 0.47 -2.82 3.46
C THR A 254 1.66 -2.49 4.36
N GLN A 255 1.55 -1.40 5.09
CA GLN A 255 2.55 -1.04 6.09
C GLN A 255 2.35 -1.90 7.35
N VAL A 256 3.43 -2.49 7.84
CA VAL A 256 3.44 -3.35 9.04
C VAL A 256 4.57 -2.96 9.99
N ALA A 257 4.43 -3.36 11.26
CA ALA A 257 5.51 -3.24 12.24
C ALA A 257 6.66 -4.19 11.92
N ASN A 258 7.86 -3.90 12.43
CA ASN A 258 9.00 -4.80 12.30
C ASN A 258 8.84 -6.00 13.26
N ASP A 259 8.40 -7.14 12.72
CA ASP A 259 8.28 -8.40 13.45
C ASP A 259 9.04 -9.50 12.67
N PRO A 260 9.94 -10.28 13.30
CA PRO A 260 10.63 -11.40 12.66
C PRO A 260 9.72 -12.47 12.04
N LYS A 261 8.43 -12.49 12.41
CA LYS A 261 7.41 -13.39 11.83
C LYS A 261 6.87 -12.92 10.50
N ASN A 262 7.16 -11.67 10.11
CA ASN A 262 6.76 -11.13 8.83
C ASN A 262 7.39 -11.94 7.69
N GLU A 263 6.90 -11.72 6.47
CA GLU A 263 7.37 -12.49 5.33
C GLU A 263 8.89 -12.25 5.08
N PRO A 264 9.67 -13.32 4.80
CA PRO A 264 11.08 -13.17 4.43
C PRO A 264 11.24 -12.30 3.19
N GLY A 265 12.25 -11.45 3.19
CA GLY A 265 12.52 -10.47 2.14
C GLY A 265 11.65 -9.21 2.20
N MET A 266 10.83 -9.03 3.25
CA MET A 266 10.06 -7.80 3.47
C MET A 266 11.02 -6.61 3.65
N PRO A 267 10.92 -5.56 2.84
CA PRO A 267 11.76 -4.37 3.01
C PRO A 267 11.30 -3.57 4.23
N LEU A 268 12.27 -3.07 4.99
CA LEU A 268 12.09 -2.11 6.06
C LEU A 268 12.54 -0.74 5.54
N ILE A 269 11.68 0.26 5.64
CA ILE A 269 11.91 1.59 5.06
C ILE A 269 11.95 2.69 6.12
N ASN A 270 12.50 3.85 5.75
CA ASN A 270 12.34 5.08 6.51
C ASN A 270 11.17 5.94 5.98
N ALA A 271 10.91 7.05 6.66
CA ALA A 271 9.83 7.99 6.29
C ALA A 271 9.98 8.58 4.88
N ASN A 272 11.20 8.61 4.33
CA ASN A 272 11.48 9.06 2.97
C ASN A 272 11.32 7.96 1.92
N GLY A 273 10.97 6.72 2.31
CA GLY A 273 10.80 5.59 1.42
C GLY A 273 12.11 4.97 0.95
N GLN A 274 13.18 5.12 1.73
CA GLN A 274 14.47 4.47 1.45
C GLN A 274 14.56 3.14 2.22
N LEU A 275 15.17 2.13 1.61
CA LEU A 275 15.47 0.85 2.26
C LEU A 275 16.50 1.07 3.37
N VAL A 276 16.11 0.80 4.61
CA VAL A 276 17.01 0.81 5.76
C VAL A 276 17.51 -0.58 6.11
N ASP A 277 16.67 -1.60 5.93
CA ASP A 277 16.96 -2.99 6.25
C ASP A 277 15.98 -3.94 5.54
N MET A 278 16.12 -5.25 5.74
CA MET A 278 15.23 -6.28 5.21
C MET A 278 14.96 -7.35 6.26
N ASN A 279 13.72 -7.81 6.35
CA ASN A 279 13.38 -8.95 7.17
C ASN A 279 13.98 -10.22 6.57
N THR A 280 15.03 -10.73 7.21
CA THR A 280 15.78 -11.90 6.79
C THR A 280 15.60 -13.02 7.82
N LYS A 281 15.64 -14.28 7.38
CA LYS A 281 15.52 -15.43 8.30
C LYS A 281 16.77 -15.63 9.16
N ALA A 282 17.93 -15.31 8.59
CA ALA A 282 19.19 -15.29 9.31
C ALA A 282 19.50 -13.85 9.73
N ASP A 283 20.10 -13.66 10.90
CA ASP A 283 20.47 -12.32 11.38
C ASP A 283 21.38 -11.60 10.36
N ASP A 284 20.92 -10.45 9.87
CA ASP A 284 21.69 -9.52 9.04
C ASP A 284 21.43 -8.07 9.50
N THR A 285 22.12 -7.11 8.90
CA THR A 285 21.98 -5.69 9.25
C THR A 285 21.85 -4.83 8.00
N GLY A 286 21.11 -3.73 8.11
CA GLY A 286 21.02 -2.71 7.07
C GLY A 286 22.37 -2.22 6.53
N GLN A 287 23.40 -2.13 7.38
CA GLN A 287 24.76 -1.77 6.98
C GLN A 287 25.38 -2.81 6.04
N SER A 288 25.27 -4.08 6.41
CA SER A 288 25.80 -5.22 5.66
C SER A 288 25.09 -5.36 4.31
N ILE A 289 23.76 -5.27 4.30
CA ILE A 289 22.93 -5.29 3.08
C ILE A 289 23.35 -4.15 2.14
N ARG A 290 23.43 -2.92 2.65
CA ARG A 290 23.81 -1.75 1.85
C ARG A 290 25.20 -1.88 1.23
N SER A 291 26.17 -2.35 2.02
CA SER A 291 27.55 -2.55 1.55
C SER A 291 27.56 -3.57 0.42
N PHE A 292 26.86 -4.69 0.60
CA PHE A 292 26.73 -5.73 -0.41
C PHE A 292 26.11 -5.22 -1.72
N VAL A 293 24.99 -4.50 -1.66
CA VAL A 293 24.33 -3.99 -2.88
C VAL A 293 25.24 -3.00 -3.62
N ASN A 294 25.89 -2.08 -2.90
CA ASN A 294 26.78 -1.07 -3.49
C ASN A 294 28.05 -1.69 -4.09
N GLU A 295 28.56 -2.78 -3.53
CA GLU A 295 29.73 -3.50 -4.05
C GLU A 295 29.40 -4.32 -5.31
N ARG A 296 28.19 -4.88 -5.39
CA ARG A 296 27.80 -5.81 -6.46
C ARG A 296 27.17 -5.14 -7.67
N ILE A 297 26.38 -4.09 -7.47
CA ILE A 297 25.75 -3.35 -8.58
C ILE A 297 26.71 -2.22 -8.97
N VAL A 298 27.44 -2.42 -10.07
CA VAL A 298 28.46 -1.46 -10.57
C VAL A 298 28.01 -0.82 -11.89
N PRO A 299 28.13 0.50 -12.04
CA PRO A 299 28.51 1.46 -11.01
C PRO A 299 27.43 1.54 -9.91
N PRO A 300 27.80 1.94 -8.67
CA PRO A 300 26.86 2.01 -7.55
C PRO A 300 25.57 2.73 -7.95
N PRO A 301 24.40 2.32 -7.41
CA PRO A 301 23.16 3.00 -7.69
C PRO A 301 23.33 4.49 -7.35
N LEU A 302 23.08 5.37 -8.35
CA LEU A 302 23.34 6.83 -8.38
C LEU A 302 24.69 7.26 -8.98
N GLN A 303 24.94 6.94 -10.26
CA GLN A 303 26.08 7.50 -11.00
C GLN A 303 25.64 8.28 -12.26
N PRO A 304 26.40 9.32 -12.70
CA PRO A 304 26.00 10.19 -13.81
C PRO A 304 25.76 9.46 -15.14
N VAL A 305 26.35 8.26 -15.30
CA VAL A 305 26.36 7.50 -16.56
C VAL A 305 25.14 6.58 -16.69
N ASN A 306 24.53 6.18 -15.56
CA ASN A 306 23.38 5.27 -15.52
C ASN A 306 22.20 6.00 -14.89
N THR A 307 21.34 6.59 -15.73
CA THR A 307 20.11 7.23 -15.28
C THR A 307 18.93 6.29 -15.50
N ASN A 308 17.96 6.34 -14.59
CA ASN A 308 16.69 5.65 -14.75
C ASN A 308 15.60 6.72 -14.70
N ALA A 309 15.23 7.22 -15.88
CA ALA A 309 14.30 8.34 -16.01
C ALA A 309 12.95 8.07 -15.33
N LEU A 310 12.49 6.81 -15.31
CA LEU A 310 11.27 6.41 -14.62
C LEU A 310 11.41 6.63 -13.11
N ARG A 311 12.43 6.04 -12.48
CA ARG A 311 12.70 6.15 -11.03
C ARG A 311 12.99 7.59 -10.63
N ASP A 312 13.75 8.33 -11.43
CA ASP A 312 14.11 9.73 -11.14
C ASP A 312 12.88 10.65 -11.14
N SER A 313 12.01 10.52 -12.15
CA SER A 313 10.77 11.29 -12.21
C SER A 313 9.71 10.81 -11.22
N TRP A 314 9.66 9.51 -10.91
CA TRP A 314 8.81 9.01 -9.83
C TRP A 314 9.18 9.65 -8.49
N ASN A 315 10.46 9.61 -8.12
CA ASN A 315 10.91 10.14 -6.83
C ASN A 315 10.66 11.65 -6.70
N ARG A 316 10.95 12.43 -7.76
CA ARG A 316 10.61 13.87 -7.82
C ARG A 316 9.12 14.11 -7.73
N GLY A 317 8.30 13.37 -8.48
CA GLY A 317 6.85 13.52 -8.44
C GLY A 317 6.26 13.26 -7.05
N ILE A 318 6.81 12.28 -6.32
CA ILE A 318 6.47 12.06 -4.90
C ILE A 318 6.90 13.25 -4.04
N ASP A 319 8.13 13.73 -4.14
CA ASP A 319 8.60 14.89 -3.35
C ASP A 319 7.69 16.10 -3.57
N ASP A 320 7.44 16.45 -4.84
CA ASP A 320 6.63 17.58 -5.24
C ASP A 320 5.17 17.45 -4.76
N TYR A 321 4.59 16.25 -4.85
CA TYR A 321 3.23 16.00 -4.36
C TYR A 321 3.11 16.27 -2.86
N TYR A 322 4.07 15.78 -2.06
CA TYR A 322 4.02 15.89 -0.60
C TYR A 322 4.39 17.28 -0.06
N ILE A 323 5.03 18.13 -0.86
CA ILE A 323 5.20 19.56 -0.57
C ILE A 323 4.08 20.44 -1.15
N ASN A 324 3.04 19.83 -1.76
CA ASN A 324 1.92 20.47 -2.43
C ASN A 324 2.27 21.26 -3.72
N ASP A 325 3.40 20.96 -4.36
CA ASP A 325 3.70 21.43 -5.71
C ASP A 325 3.07 20.49 -6.74
N PHE A 326 1.75 20.57 -6.87
CA PHE A 326 0.97 19.69 -7.73
C PHE A 326 1.23 19.91 -9.24
N VAL A 327 1.76 21.06 -9.65
CA VAL A 327 2.13 21.33 -11.06
C VAL A 327 3.39 20.56 -11.42
N SER A 328 4.43 20.67 -10.59
CA SER A 328 5.68 19.93 -10.80
C SER A 328 5.45 18.43 -10.65
N ALA A 329 4.68 18.02 -9.62
CA ALA A 329 4.30 16.62 -9.41
C ALA A 329 3.60 16.01 -10.62
N GLN A 330 2.63 16.72 -11.21
CA GLN A 330 1.97 16.28 -12.44
C GLN A 330 2.96 16.09 -13.59
N SER A 331 3.83 17.08 -13.82
CA SER A 331 4.84 17.00 -14.88
C SER A 331 5.73 15.77 -14.70
N ASP A 332 6.16 15.50 -13.47
CA ASP A 332 7.01 14.37 -13.15
C ASP A 332 6.28 13.02 -13.21
N PHE A 333 5.03 12.91 -12.78
CA PHE A 333 4.26 11.67 -12.95
C PHE A 333 4.01 11.34 -14.43
N ILE A 334 3.75 12.35 -15.28
CA ILE A 334 3.67 12.15 -16.73
C ILE A 334 5.01 11.60 -17.26
N ARG A 335 6.13 12.22 -16.87
CA ARG A 335 7.49 11.74 -17.26
C ARG A 335 7.78 10.33 -16.75
N ALA A 336 7.33 9.97 -15.55
CA ALA A 336 7.53 8.65 -14.96
C ALA A 336 6.76 7.54 -15.69
N SER A 337 5.57 7.85 -16.24
CA SER A 337 4.76 6.88 -16.98
C SER A 337 5.28 6.54 -18.38
N ALA A 338 6.06 7.43 -18.99
CA ALA A 338 6.46 7.31 -20.40
C ALA A 338 7.41 6.13 -20.71
N PRO A 339 8.42 5.81 -19.88
CA PRO A 339 9.40 4.79 -20.21
C PRO A 339 8.88 3.35 -20.11
N ASN A 340 7.82 3.11 -19.35
CA ASN A 340 7.30 1.78 -19.07
C ASN A 340 5.76 1.81 -18.93
N ALA A 341 5.06 1.35 -19.96
CA ALA A 341 3.60 1.36 -20.00
C ALA A 341 2.93 0.41 -18.99
N GLN A 342 3.67 -0.54 -18.40
CA GLN A 342 3.15 -1.43 -17.35
C GLN A 342 3.17 -0.76 -15.98
N PHE A 343 3.94 0.32 -15.81
CA PHE A 343 4.03 1.10 -14.57
C PHE A 343 2.86 2.09 -14.48
N LEU A 344 1.80 1.69 -13.79
CA LEU A 344 0.54 2.43 -13.69
C LEU A 344 0.42 3.28 -12.43
N ALA A 345 1.38 3.20 -11.51
CA ALA A 345 1.41 4.00 -10.27
C ALA A 345 1.34 5.50 -10.53
N ALA A 346 2.09 6.00 -11.52
CA ALA A 346 2.07 7.41 -11.89
C ALA A 346 0.69 7.85 -12.41
N ALA A 347 0.02 7.02 -13.21
CA ALA A 347 -1.34 7.31 -13.68
C ALA A 347 -2.34 7.33 -12.52
N ALA A 348 -2.18 6.46 -11.51
CA ALA A 348 -3.00 6.48 -10.31
C ALA A 348 -2.84 7.79 -9.52
N PHE A 349 -1.60 8.30 -9.36
CA PHE A 349 -1.35 9.60 -8.75
C PHE A 349 -1.96 10.76 -9.54
N LEU A 350 -1.85 10.75 -10.87
CA LEU A 350 -2.47 11.77 -11.74
C LEU A 350 -4.00 11.81 -11.61
N ASN A 351 -4.63 10.72 -11.14
CA ASN A 351 -6.05 10.65 -10.90
C ASN A 351 -6.49 11.15 -9.53
N LEU A 352 -5.56 11.48 -8.63
CA LEU A 352 -5.90 12.03 -7.33
C LEU A 352 -6.58 13.41 -7.46
N PRO A 353 -7.58 13.71 -6.62
CA PRO A 353 -8.33 14.98 -6.68
C PRO A 353 -7.43 16.23 -6.66
N GLN A 354 -6.37 16.20 -5.87
CA GLN A 354 -5.41 17.31 -5.70
C GLN A 354 -4.71 17.65 -7.02
N ILE A 355 -4.27 16.63 -7.77
CA ILE A 355 -3.62 16.81 -9.08
C ILE A 355 -4.65 17.25 -10.14
N ARG A 356 -5.84 16.64 -10.16
CA ARG A 356 -6.90 16.99 -11.12
C ARG A 356 -7.41 18.43 -10.95
N ALA A 357 -7.43 18.94 -9.72
CA ALA A 357 -7.86 20.30 -9.43
C ALA A 357 -6.97 21.36 -10.11
N VAL A 358 -5.68 21.09 -10.31
CA VAL A 358 -4.75 22.00 -10.99
C VAL A 358 -5.02 22.10 -12.50
N VAL A 359 -5.54 21.03 -13.11
CA VAL A 359 -5.82 20.95 -14.55
C VAL A 359 -7.14 21.62 -14.92
N THR A 360 -8.04 21.76 -13.94
CA THR A 360 -9.36 22.34 -14.19
C THR A 360 -9.23 23.86 -14.10
N PRO A 361 -9.29 24.63 -15.21
CA PRO A 361 -9.27 26.08 -15.09
C PRO A 361 -10.49 26.49 -14.27
N THR A 362 -10.26 27.11 -13.13
CA THR A 362 -11.30 27.81 -12.40
C THR A 362 -11.85 28.85 -13.37
N SER A 363 -13.04 28.59 -13.92
CA SER A 363 -13.76 29.58 -14.71
C SER A 363 -14.07 30.74 -13.76
N SER A 364 -13.20 31.74 -13.73
CA SER A 364 -13.52 33.01 -13.09
C SER A 364 -14.69 33.57 -13.89
N VAL A 365 -15.89 33.42 -13.34
CA VAL A 365 -17.04 34.19 -13.80
C VAL A 365 -16.71 35.64 -13.44
N ARG A 366 -16.12 36.35 -14.40
CA ARG A 366 -16.00 37.79 -14.36
C ARG A 366 -17.42 38.31 -14.41
N SER A 367 -17.95 38.66 -13.23
CA SER A 367 -19.22 39.35 -13.11
C SER A 367 -19.06 40.71 -13.78
N GLU A 368 -19.43 40.79 -15.06
CA GLU A 368 -19.62 42.07 -15.73
C GLU A 368 -20.80 42.77 -15.03
N ALA A 369 -20.46 43.73 -14.18
CA ALA A 369 -21.44 44.68 -13.68
C ALA A 369 -22.00 45.46 -14.89
N PRO A 370 -23.33 45.58 -15.04
CA PRO A 370 -23.92 46.35 -16.12
C PRO A 370 -23.60 47.83 -15.91
N LEU A 371 -22.92 48.41 -16.90
CA LEU A 371 -22.69 49.85 -17.05
C LEU A 371 -24.04 50.56 -17.21
N ILE A 372 -24.48 51.23 -16.15
CA ILE A 372 -25.61 52.17 -16.20
C ILE A 372 -25.16 53.39 -17.02
N ARG A 373 -25.57 53.44 -18.30
CA ARG A 373 -25.46 54.65 -19.12
C ARG A 373 -26.57 55.63 -18.72
N TRP A 374 -26.19 56.68 -17.99
CA TRP A 374 -27.01 57.89 -17.88
C TRP A 374 -26.95 58.64 -19.20
N GLY A 375 -28.06 58.65 -19.94
CA GLY A 375 -28.26 59.52 -21.09
C GLY A 375 -28.74 60.88 -20.63
N ALA A 376 -27.88 61.90 -20.75
CA ALA A 376 -28.27 63.30 -20.72
C ALA A 376 -28.27 63.84 -22.16
N LYS A 377 -29.47 64.06 -22.71
CA LYS A 377 -29.86 65.24 -23.50
C LYS A 377 -31.33 65.18 -23.85
#